data_AF-A0A2T1E328-F1
#
_entry.id   AF-A0A2T1E328-F1
#
_cell.length_a   1.000
_cell.length_b   1.000
_cell.length_c   1.000
_cell.angle_alpha   90.00
_cell.angle_beta   90.00
_cell.angle_gamma   90.00
#
_symmetry.space_group_name_H-M   'P 1'
#
loop_
_entity.id
_entity.type
_entity.pdbx_description
1 polymer ?
#
loop_
_entity_poly.entity_id
_entity_poly.type
_entity_poly.pdbx_seq_one_letter_code
_entity_poly.pdbx_strand_id
1 'polypeptide(L)'
;MQLEFVPVEEFYFALTLAVRTLDDLPTEGLAQQVEKRLKQEFGQPSTVAAANQNTYNYVFRVKEVDNSPADQLILSIADWQGNLRLSSDYGWMLDAERKPVRTDKFNQRSEFSQTVRSHLQDWLQVSLA
;
A
#
# COMPACT_ATOMS: atom_id res chain seq x y z
N MET A 1 -11.90 -0.40 8.48
CA MET A 1 -10.53 -0.47 7.94
C MET A 1 -9.66 0.40 8.83
N GLN A 2 -8.58 -0.17 9.34
CA GLN A 2 -7.57 0.58 10.09
C GLN A 2 -6.19 0.32 9.49
N LEU A 3 -5.35 1.36 9.47
CA LEU A 3 -3.98 1.31 8.95
C LEU A 3 -3.00 1.46 10.11
N GLU A 4 -2.24 0.38 10.38
CA GLU A 4 -1.18 0.36 11.39
C GLU A 4 0.16 0.52 10.68
N PHE A 5 0.85 1.64 10.93
CA PHE A 5 2.11 1.95 10.26
C PHE A 5 3.21 0.94 10.60
N VAL A 6 3.93 0.49 9.58
CA VAL A 6 5.09 -0.41 9.70
C VAL A 6 6.36 0.43 9.55
N PRO A 7 7.13 0.63 10.62
CA PRO A 7 8.36 1.42 10.55
C PRO A 7 9.47 0.64 9.84
N VAL A 8 10.57 1.33 9.52
CA VAL A 8 11.69 0.77 8.73
C VAL A 8 12.30 -0.48 9.36
N GLU A 9 12.35 -0.55 10.69
CA GLU A 9 12.88 -1.67 11.46
C GLU A 9 12.07 -2.96 11.23
N GLU A 10 10.79 -2.83 10.88
CA GLU A 10 9.87 -3.94 10.62
C GLU A 10 9.60 -4.18 9.13
N PHE A 11 10.14 -3.32 8.24
CA PHE A 11 9.82 -3.35 6.82
C PHE A 11 10.26 -4.63 6.10
N TYR A 12 11.33 -5.29 6.56
CA TYR A 12 11.79 -6.57 5.98
C TYR A 12 10.68 -7.63 5.92
N PHE A 13 9.71 -7.57 6.84
CA PHE A 13 8.55 -8.45 6.82
C PHE A 13 7.68 -8.22 5.57
N ALA A 14 7.40 -6.97 5.22
CA ALA A 14 6.56 -6.63 4.07
C ALA A 14 7.17 -7.07 2.73
N LEU A 15 8.51 -7.10 2.63
CA LEU A 15 9.22 -7.62 1.46
C LEU A 15 9.00 -9.12 1.22
N THR A 16 8.59 -9.84 2.24
CA THR A 16 8.34 -11.29 2.14
C THR A 16 6.96 -11.64 1.61
N LEU A 17 6.09 -10.64 1.37
CA LEU A 17 4.71 -10.83 0.97
C LEU A 17 4.50 -10.62 -0.53
N ALA A 18 3.37 -11.11 -1.05
CA ALA A 18 3.02 -11.05 -2.47
C ALA A 18 2.44 -9.67 -2.87
N VAL A 19 3.07 -8.58 -2.44
CA VAL A 19 2.58 -7.22 -2.70
C VAL A 19 2.60 -6.92 -4.21
N ARG A 20 1.48 -6.42 -4.74
CA ARG A 20 1.28 -6.08 -6.16
C ARG A 20 0.57 -4.76 -6.31
N THR A 21 0.84 -4.02 -7.39
CA THR A 21 0.13 -2.78 -7.73
C THR A 21 -1.37 -2.99 -7.66
N LEU A 22 -2.02 -2.20 -6.81
CA LEU A 22 -3.46 -2.16 -6.62
C LEU A 22 -4.08 -1.07 -7.49
N ASP A 23 -3.46 0.11 -7.49
CA ASP A 23 -3.87 1.25 -8.32
C ASP A 23 -2.67 2.16 -8.60
N ASP A 24 -2.74 2.87 -9.72
CA ASP A 24 -1.79 3.90 -10.12
C ASP A 24 -2.57 5.17 -10.46
N LEU A 25 -2.34 6.24 -9.69
CA LEU A 25 -3.09 7.49 -9.76
C LEU A 25 -2.18 8.57 -10.39
N PRO A 26 -2.31 8.87 -11.69
CA PRO A 26 -1.40 9.73 -12.43
C PRO A 26 -1.68 11.24 -12.26
N THR A 27 -2.24 11.62 -11.12
CA THR A 27 -2.61 13.02 -10.85
C THR A 27 -1.37 13.81 -10.45
N GLU A 28 -1.04 14.83 -11.22
CA GLU A 28 0.11 15.70 -10.98
C GLU A 28 0.04 16.32 -9.56
N GLY A 29 1.17 16.29 -8.84
CA GLY A 29 1.26 16.85 -7.49
C GLY A 29 0.63 15.99 -6.39
N LEU A 30 -0.13 14.95 -6.74
CA LEU A 30 -0.86 14.14 -5.77
C LEU A 30 0.08 13.35 -4.86
N ALA A 31 1.11 12.72 -5.44
CA ALA A 31 2.10 11.95 -4.69
C ALA A 31 2.77 12.83 -3.61
N GLN A 32 3.18 14.06 -3.97
CA GLN A 32 3.81 14.99 -3.04
C GLN A 32 2.82 15.49 -1.96
N GLN A 33 1.56 15.68 -2.31
CA GLN A 33 0.52 16.05 -1.34
C GLN A 33 0.32 14.94 -0.31
N VAL A 34 0.22 13.69 -0.76
CA VAL A 34 0.10 12.51 0.10
C VAL A 34 1.34 12.33 0.96
N GLU A 35 2.54 12.42 0.37
CA GLU A 35 3.81 12.34 1.10
C GLU A 35 3.85 13.34 2.26
N LYS A 36 3.46 14.59 2.00
CA LYS A 36 3.45 15.64 3.03
C LYS A 36 2.55 15.26 4.21
N ARG A 37 1.37 14.69 3.95
CA ARG A 37 0.45 14.23 5.01
C ARG A 37 1.03 13.06 5.78
N LEU A 38 1.52 12.03 5.10
CA LEU A 38 2.11 10.86 5.73
C LEU A 38 3.36 11.20 6.54
N LYS A 39 4.19 12.12 6.06
CA LYS A 39 5.36 12.63 6.77
C LYS A 39 4.98 13.42 8.02
N GLN A 40 3.86 14.13 8.02
CA GLN A 40 3.35 14.82 9.22
C GLN A 40 2.90 13.84 10.29
N GLU A 41 2.27 12.73 9.90
CA GLU A 41 1.74 11.72 10.82
C GLU A 41 2.82 10.75 11.35
N PHE A 42 3.71 10.27 10.48
CA PHE A 42 4.64 9.17 10.80
C PHE A 42 6.11 9.55 10.72
N GLY A 43 6.43 10.76 10.26
CA GLY A 43 7.80 11.20 10.08
C GLY A 43 8.47 10.58 8.86
N GLN A 44 9.24 9.52 9.05
CA GLN A 44 10.04 8.92 7.97
C GLN A 44 9.26 7.80 7.26
N PRO A 45 9.44 7.62 5.94
CA PRO A 45 8.87 6.49 5.22
C PRO A 45 9.47 5.17 5.69
N SER A 46 8.73 4.07 5.51
CA SER A 46 9.18 2.71 5.85
C SER A 46 10.40 2.30 5.03
N THR A 47 10.50 2.74 3.77
CA THR A 47 11.74 2.72 2.99
C THR A 47 11.82 3.87 2.00
N VAL A 48 13.05 4.19 1.59
CA VAL A 48 13.34 4.96 0.38
C VAL A 48 14.20 4.05 -0.49
N ALA A 49 13.79 3.75 -1.72
CA ALA A 49 14.66 2.97 -2.59
C ALA A 49 15.89 3.81 -2.96
N ALA A 50 17.06 3.17 -3.00
CA ALA A 50 18.32 3.82 -3.35
C ALA A 50 18.42 4.23 -4.85
N ALA A 51 17.35 4.07 -5.63
CA ALA A 51 17.30 4.38 -7.04
C ALA A 51 16.04 5.19 -7.33
N ASN A 52 16.16 6.21 -8.18
CA ASN A 52 15.21 7.28 -8.54
C ASN A 52 13.79 6.86 -9.03
N GLN A 53 13.31 5.66 -8.71
CA GLN A 53 11.99 5.16 -9.12
C GLN A 53 10.89 5.59 -8.14
N ASN A 54 11.21 5.69 -6.84
CA ASN A 54 10.34 6.21 -5.80
C ASN A 54 11.15 6.97 -4.72
N THR A 55 10.67 8.15 -4.33
CA THR A 55 11.19 9.00 -3.27
C THR A 55 10.66 8.65 -1.88
N TYR A 56 9.54 7.92 -1.77
CA TYR A 56 9.00 7.43 -0.50
C TYR A 56 8.25 6.09 -0.65
N ASN A 57 8.12 5.37 0.46
CA ASN A 57 7.21 4.23 0.59
C ASN A 57 6.76 4.09 2.06
N TYR A 58 5.49 4.34 2.33
CA TYR A 58 4.87 4.09 3.63
C TYR A 58 4.09 2.78 3.56
N VAL A 59 4.39 1.87 4.47
CA VAL A 59 3.76 0.55 4.56
C VAL A 59 2.89 0.46 5.79
N PHE A 60 1.74 -0.17 5.63
CA PHE A 60 0.74 -0.34 6.67
C PHE A 60 0.28 -1.79 6.73
N ARG A 61 0.09 -2.31 7.93
CA ARG A 61 -0.78 -3.47 8.17
C ARG A 61 -2.21 -2.98 8.13
N VAL A 62 -3.05 -3.64 7.35
CA VAL A 62 -4.47 -3.34 7.25
C VAL A 62 -5.22 -4.26 8.21
N LYS A 63 -6.03 -3.69 9.09
CA LYS A 63 -6.93 -4.43 10.00
C LYS A 63 -8.38 -4.22 9.58
N GLU A 64 -9.25 -5.11 10.09
CA GLU A 64 -10.71 -5.12 9.84
C GLU A 64 -11.07 -5.32 8.36
N VAL A 65 -10.20 -6.00 7.60
CA VAL A 65 -10.46 -6.42 6.23
C VAL A 65 -10.13 -7.90 6.14
N ASP A 66 -11.06 -8.68 5.60
CA ASP A 66 -10.85 -10.11 5.38
C ASP A 66 -9.93 -10.33 4.17
N ASN A 67 -8.72 -10.84 4.45
CA ASN A 67 -7.73 -11.26 3.46
C ASN A 67 -7.48 -12.79 3.48
N SER A 68 -8.43 -13.56 4.01
CA SER A 68 -8.29 -15.02 4.08
C SER A 68 -7.99 -15.62 2.69
N PRO A 69 -7.10 -16.63 2.61
CA PRO A 69 -6.50 -17.38 3.72
C PRO A 69 -5.24 -16.75 4.34
N ALA A 70 -4.81 -15.56 3.92
CA ALA A 70 -3.66 -14.90 4.52
C ALA A 70 -4.04 -14.24 5.86
N ASP A 71 -3.23 -14.45 6.89
CA ASP A 71 -3.46 -13.89 8.23
C ASP A 71 -3.18 -12.38 8.32
N GLN A 72 -2.52 -11.83 7.29
CA GLN A 72 -2.12 -10.44 7.23
C GLN A 72 -2.45 -9.84 5.87
N LEU A 73 -2.57 -8.52 5.87
CA LEU A 73 -2.82 -7.71 4.70
C LEU A 73 -1.94 -6.47 4.80
N ILE A 74 -1.20 -6.20 3.74
CA ILE A 74 -0.33 -5.04 3.63
C ILE A 74 -0.88 -4.08 2.58
N LEU A 75 -0.79 -2.80 2.91
CA LEU A 75 -0.95 -1.68 1.99
C LEU A 75 0.36 -0.89 1.94
N SER A 76 0.84 -0.59 0.75
CA SER A 76 1.96 0.30 0.49
C SER A 76 1.48 1.51 -0.29
N ILE A 77 1.89 2.68 0.17
CA ILE A 77 1.62 3.99 -0.43
C ILE A 77 2.97 4.59 -0.79
N ALA A 78 3.25 4.69 -2.08
CA ALA A 78 4.52 5.16 -2.60
C ALA A 78 4.30 6.14 -3.74
N ASP A 79 5.30 6.98 -4.03
CA ASP A 79 5.38 7.56 -5.35
C ASP A 79 5.95 6.52 -6.33
N TRP A 80 5.62 6.68 -7.60
CA TRP A 80 6.25 5.96 -8.69
C TRP A 80 6.32 6.85 -9.91
N GLN A 81 7.51 7.33 -10.23
CA GLN A 81 7.74 8.27 -11.35
C GLN A 81 6.82 9.51 -11.28
N GLY A 82 6.57 10.03 -10.09
CA GLY A 82 5.72 11.19 -9.84
C GLY A 82 4.22 10.89 -9.68
N ASN A 83 3.78 9.64 -9.91
CA ASN A 83 2.41 9.21 -9.68
C ASN A 83 2.24 8.62 -8.29
N LEU A 84 1.04 8.69 -7.72
CA LEU A 84 0.75 8.00 -6.47
C LEU A 84 0.42 6.53 -6.78
N ARG A 85 1.22 5.60 -6.26
CA ARG A 85 1.03 4.16 -6.40
C ARG A 85 0.52 3.56 -5.11
N LEU A 86 -0.57 2.84 -5.20
CA LEU A 86 -1.10 1.98 -4.14
C LEU A 86 -0.74 0.54 -4.47
N SER A 87 -0.17 -0.20 -3.52
CA SER A 87 0.16 -1.61 -3.70
C SER A 87 -0.33 -2.42 -2.52
N SER A 88 -0.80 -3.64 -2.77
CA SER A 88 -1.28 -4.53 -1.73
C SER A 88 -1.17 -5.99 -2.16
N ASP A 89 -0.96 -6.86 -1.17
CA ASP A 89 -1.08 -8.30 -1.31
C ASP A 89 -2.55 -8.78 -1.21
N TYR A 90 -3.54 -7.88 -1.15
CA TYR A 90 -4.95 -8.28 -1.18
C TYR A 90 -5.29 -9.18 -2.38
N GLY A 91 -5.85 -10.36 -2.10
CA GLY A 91 -6.15 -11.35 -3.14
C GLY A 91 -4.93 -12.09 -3.71
N TRP A 92 -3.75 -11.89 -3.12
CA TRP A 92 -2.54 -12.67 -3.39
C TRP A 92 -2.04 -13.32 -2.12
N MET A 93 -1.35 -14.44 -2.28
CA MET A 93 -0.53 -15.02 -1.25
C MET A 93 0.70 -15.67 -1.89
N LEU A 94 1.64 -16.11 -1.06
CA LEU A 94 2.70 -17.00 -1.51
C LEU A 94 2.28 -18.45 -1.27
N ASP A 95 2.51 -19.32 -2.26
CA ASP A 95 2.39 -20.77 -2.07
C ASP A 95 3.59 -21.33 -1.27
N ALA A 96 3.62 -22.64 -1.08
CA ALA A 96 4.69 -23.34 -0.36
C ALA A 96 6.08 -23.17 -1.01
N GLU A 97 6.15 -22.84 -2.30
CA GLU A 97 7.39 -22.59 -3.04
C GLU A 97 7.75 -21.09 -3.08
N ARG A 98 7.06 -20.26 -2.28
CA ARG A 98 7.17 -18.80 -2.27
C ARG A 98 6.82 -18.16 -3.62
N LYS A 99 5.95 -18.79 -4.42
CA LYS A 99 5.44 -18.22 -5.66
C LYS A 99 4.14 -17.47 -5.40
N PRO A 100 3.96 -16.27 -5.98
CA PRO A 100 2.71 -15.53 -5.89
C PRO A 100 1.57 -16.29 -6.58
N VAL A 101 0.50 -16.57 -5.82
CA VAL A 101 -0.73 -17.20 -6.30
C VAL A 101 -1.94 -16.34 -5.93
N ARG A 102 -2.99 -16.39 -6.77
CA ARG A 102 -4.24 -15.66 -6.54
C ARG A 102 -5.10 -16.42 -5.54
N THR A 103 -5.78 -15.69 -4.66
CA THR A 103 -6.82 -16.24 -3.78
C THR A 103 -8.20 -15.94 -4.35
N ASP A 104 -9.26 -16.47 -3.73
CA ASP A 104 -10.65 -16.18 -4.14
C ASP A 104 -11.00 -14.68 -4.05
N LYS A 105 -10.28 -13.93 -3.21
CA LYS A 105 -10.43 -12.47 -3.06
C LYS A 105 -9.81 -11.68 -4.22
N PHE A 106 -9.04 -12.31 -5.11
CA PHE A 106 -8.38 -11.61 -6.22
C PHE A 106 -9.36 -10.80 -7.08
N ASN A 107 -10.56 -11.35 -7.31
CA ASN A 107 -11.59 -10.68 -8.12
C ASN A 107 -12.19 -9.44 -7.42
N GLN A 108 -11.99 -9.28 -6.11
CA GLN A 108 -12.47 -8.15 -5.31
C GLN A 108 -11.43 -7.02 -5.22
N ARG A 109 -10.26 -7.15 -5.86
CA ARG A 109 -9.20 -6.13 -5.81
C ARG A 109 -9.65 -4.75 -6.26
N SER A 110 -10.55 -4.65 -7.23
CA SER A 110 -11.06 -3.36 -7.69
C SER A 110 -11.91 -2.67 -6.62
N GLU A 111 -12.81 -3.40 -5.96
CA GLU A 111 -13.62 -2.91 -4.84
C GLU A 111 -12.76 -2.56 -3.62
N PHE A 112 -11.77 -3.41 -3.31
CA PHE A 112 -10.81 -3.13 -2.26
C PHE A 112 -10.01 -1.85 -2.55
N SER A 113 -9.58 -1.63 -3.80
CA SER A 113 -8.90 -0.39 -4.22
C SER A 113 -9.77 0.84 -3.97
N GLN A 114 -11.05 0.79 -4.34
CA GLN A 114 -11.99 1.88 -4.09
C GLN A 114 -12.16 2.15 -2.58
N THR A 115 -12.26 1.09 -1.78
CA THR A 115 -12.34 1.21 -0.31
C THR A 115 -11.10 1.88 0.26
N VAL A 116 -9.90 1.46 -0.18
CA VAL A 116 -8.63 2.08 0.22
C VAL A 116 -8.61 3.55 -0.19
N ARG A 117 -8.96 3.88 -1.43
CA ARG A 117 -8.99 5.27 -1.92
C ARG A 117 -9.94 6.13 -1.10
N SER A 118 -11.17 5.68 -0.86
CA SER A 118 -12.12 6.41 -0.01
C SER A 118 -11.55 6.65 1.38
N HIS A 119 -10.99 5.61 2.00
CA HIS A 119 -10.40 5.73 3.33
C HIS A 119 -9.22 6.73 3.37
N LEU A 120 -8.32 6.67 2.38
CA LEU A 120 -7.18 7.60 2.29
C LEU A 120 -7.63 9.04 2.01
N GLN A 121 -8.67 9.24 1.22
CA GLN A 121 -9.26 10.57 0.99
C GLN A 121 -9.76 11.17 2.31
N ASP A 122 -10.55 10.40 3.05
CA ASP A 122 -11.13 10.84 4.31
C ASP A 122 -10.07 11.05 5.39
N TRP A 123 -9.09 10.16 5.48
CA TRP A 123 -8.05 10.24 6.50
C TRP A 123 -7.03 11.35 6.21
N LEU A 124 -6.48 11.41 4.99
CA LEU A 124 -5.42 12.37 4.64
C LEU A 124 -5.97 13.72 4.18
N GLN A 125 -7.30 13.83 4.00
CA GLN A 125 -7.98 15.03 3.53
C GLN A 125 -7.40 15.48 2.17
N VAL A 126 -7.30 14.53 1.23
CA VAL A 126 -6.82 14.72 -0.15
C VAL A 126 -7.85 14.16 -1.14
N SER A 127 -7.87 14.65 -2.37
CA SER A 127 -8.75 14.10 -3.41
C SER A 127 -8.01 13.04 -4.21
N LEU A 128 -8.53 11.81 -4.21
CA LEU A 128 -7.99 10.67 -4.97
C LEU A 128 -8.92 10.29 -6.12
N ALA A 129 -9.49 11.29 -6.81
CA ALA A 129 -10.47 11.16 -7.91
C ALA A 129 -10.15 10.02 -8.90
#